data_AF-A0A2I0LNZ4-F1
#
_entry.id   AF-A0A2I0LNZ4-F1
#
_cell.length_a   1.000
_cell.length_b   1.000
_cell.length_c   1.000
_cell.angle_alpha   90.00
_cell.angle_beta   90.00
_cell.angle_gamma   90.00
#
_symmetry.space_group_name_H-M   'P 1'
#
loop_
_entity.id
_entity.type
_entity.pdbx_description
1 polymer ?
#
loop_
_entity_poly.entity_id
_entity_poly.type
_entity_poly.pdbx_seq_one_letter_code
_entity_poly.pdbx_strand_id
1 'polypeptide(L)'
;MLNQTELNEFILLGLTDIQGLQPIVFLLLLYLTSLLGNGAMVIAEPRLHTPMYFFLGNLSCLDIIYSTATGPKMLTGLLFGHQPISFGGCLAQIHFFHFLGSTEAVLLATMAYDRYVAICNPLRYTL
;
A
#
# COMPACT_ATOMS: atom_id res chain seq x y z
N MET A 1 40.41 -9.06 18.49
CA MET A 1 39.66 -7.79 18.35
C MET A 1 38.62 -8.03 17.27
N LEU A 2 37.35 -8.13 17.64
CA LEU A 2 36.25 -8.43 16.73
C LEU A 2 35.92 -7.13 15.99
N ASN A 3 36.12 -7.08 14.67
CA ASN A 3 35.61 -5.97 13.85
C ASN A 3 34.07 -6.02 13.88
N GLN A 4 33.44 -5.38 14.86
CA GLN A 4 32.01 -5.09 14.83
C GLN A 4 31.81 -3.85 13.97
N THR A 5 31.69 -4.05 12.65
CA THR A 5 31.02 -3.06 11.80
C THR A 5 29.54 -3.15 12.09
N GLU A 6 29.06 -2.43 13.11
CA GLU A 6 27.63 -2.17 13.25
C GLU A 6 27.18 -1.33 12.05
N LEU A 7 26.65 -1.99 11.02
CA LEU A 7 25.93 -1.36 9.92
C LEU A 7 24.59 -0.83 10.46
N ASN A 8 24.64 0.27 11.22
CA ASN A 8 23.45 0.87 11.84
C ASN A 8 22.58 1.68 10.86
N GLU A 9 23.08 1.92 9.65
CA GLU A 9 22.43 2.79 8.67
C GLU A 9 22.34 2.10 7.32
N PHE A 10 21.10 1.97 6.82
CA PHE A 10 20.83 1.55 5.46
C PHE A 10 20.54 2.80 4.63
N ILE A 11 21.33 2.97 3.58
CA ILE A 11 21.11 4.03 2.59
C ILE A 11 20.06 3.50 1.61
N LEU A 12 18.89 4.12 1.60
CA LEU A 12 17.89 3.87 0.57
C LEU A 12 18.39 4.55 -0.72
N LEU A 13 19.12 3.81 -1.56
CA LEU A 13 19.52 4.30 -2.88
C LEU A 13 18.23 4.51 -3.70
N GLY A 14 18.01 5.74 -4.19
CA GLY A 14 16.82 6.08 -4.97
C GLY A 14 16.62 5.13 -6.16
N LEU A 15 15.36 4.87 -6.51
CA LEU A 15 14.94 3.84 -7.48
C LEU A 15 15.44 4.08 -8.92
N THR A 16 16.16 5.17 -9.20
CA THR A 16 16.63 5.47 -10.55
C THR A 16 17.81 6.44 -10.54
N ASP A 17 18.83 6.15 -11.35
CA ASP A 17 19.97 7.03 -11.68
C ASP A 17 19.57 8.20 -12.60
N ILE A 18 18.27 8.53 -12.62
CA ILE A 18 17.68 9.56 -13.49
C ILE A 18 17.38 10.76 -12.59
N GLN A 19 18.32 11.70 -12.55
CA GLN A 19 18.23 12.97 -11.81
C GLN A 19 17.17 13.92 -12.41
N GLY A 20 15.88 13.56 -12.34
CA GLY A 20 14.81 14.30 -12.98
C GLY A 20 13.58 14.56 -12.10
N LEU A 21 12.86 15.65 -12.40
CA LEU A 21 11.57 16.01 -11.80
C LEU A 21 10.45 15.00 -12.16
N GLN A 22 10.60 14.25 -13.27
CA GLN A 22 9.61 13.29 -13.78
C GLN A 22 9.19 12.20 -12.77
N PRO A 23 10.10 11.40 -12.17
CA PRO A 23 9.73 10.36 -11.21
C PRO A 23 9.03 10.94 -9.97
N ILE A 24 9.44 12.12 -9.53
CA ILE A 24 8.84 12.83 -8.39
C ILE A 24 7.39 13.20 -8.69
N VAL A 25 7.13 13.82 -9.85
CA VAL A 25 5.78 14.21 -10.27
C VAL A 25 4.89 12.98 -10.46
N PHE A 26 5.43 11.90 -11.04
CA PHE A 26 4.68 10.65 -11.24
C PHE A 26 4.26 10.02 -9.91
N LEU A 27 5.20 9.90 -8.95
CA LEU A 27 4.89 9.36 -7.61
C LEU A 27 3.91 10.24 -6.83
N LEU A 28 4.04 11.56 -6.95
CA LEU A 28 3.11 12.51 -6.33
C LEU A 28 1.70 12.37 -6.91
N LEU A 29 1.58 12.27 -8.24
CA LEU A 29 0.29 12.06 -8.91
C LEU A 29 -0.33 10.74 -8.47
N LEU A 30 0.44 9.63 -8.48
CA LEU A 30 -0.03 8.33 -8.00
C LEU A 30 -0.53 8.40 -6.56
N TYR A 31 0.25 9.01 -5.66
CA TYR A 31 -0.12 9.19 -4.26
C TYR A 31 -1.45 9.95 -4.12
N LEU A 32 -1.59 11.09 -4.80
CA LEU A 32 -2.81 11.90 -4.76
C LEU A 32 -4.01 11.15 -5.36
N THR A 33 -3.84 10.46 -6.48
CA THR A 33 -4.92 9.67 -7.10
C THR A 33 -5.36 8.52 -6.21
N SER A 34 -4.42 7.80 -5.58
CA SER A 34 -4.74 6.72 -4.65
C SER A 34 -5.46 7.25 -3.42
N LEU A 35 -5.04 8.39 -2.87
CA LEU A 35 -5.68 9.00 -1.69
C LEU A 35 -7.11 9.45 -2.00
N LEU A 36 -7.30 10.16 -3.12
CA LEU A 36 -8.60 10.67 -3.54
C LEU A 36 -9.56 9.54 -3.93
N GLY A 37 -9.09 8.58 -4.73
CA GLY A 37 -9.90 7.46 -5.21
C GLY A 37 -10.38 6.57 -4.07
N ASN A 38 -9.44 6.10 -3.24
CA ASN A 38 -9.77 5.24 -2.10
C ASN A 38 -10.52 6.00 -0.99
N GLY A 39 -10.20 7.28 -0.78
CA GLY A 39 -10.93 8.13 0.17
C GLY A 39 -12.40 8.30 -0.22
N ALA A 40 -12.68 8.50 -1.51
CA ALA A 40 -14.04 8.59 -2.03
C ALA A 40 -14.81 7.27 -1.83
N MET A 41 -14.16 6.12 -2.05
CA MET A 41 -14.76 4.80 -1.80
C MET A 41 -15.13 4.60 -0.32
N VAL A 42 -14.22 4.93 0.61
CA VAL A 42 -14.49 4.82 2.05
C VAL A 42 -15.68 5.70 2.48
N ILE A 43 -15.83 6.89 1.89
CA ILE A 43 -16.97 7.79 2.19
C ILE A 43 -18.29 7.28 1.59
N ALA A 44 -18.23 6.61 0.44
CA ALA A 44 -19.40 6.04 -0.24
C ALA A 44 -19.90 4.74 0.42
N GLU A 45 -19.01 4.01 1.09
CA GLU A 45 -19.23 2.70 1.71
C GLU A 45 -20.51 2.59 2.57
N PRO A 46 -20.83 3.54 3.47
CA PRO A 46 -22.01 3.42 4.33
C PRO A 46 -23.34 3.38 3.57
N ARG A 47 -23.36 3.75 2.28
CA ARG A 47 -24.58 3.88 1.49
C ARG A 47 -24.95 2.64 0.69
N LEU A 48 -24.05 1.67 0.53
CA LEU A 48 -24.30 0.47 -0.29
C LEU A 48 -24.15 -0.79 0.55
N HIS A 49 -25.23 -1.18 1.24
CA HIS A 49 -25.37 -2.36 2.10
C HIS A 49 -25.25 -3.70 1.32
N THR A 50 -24.07 -4.00 0.76
CA THR A 50 -23.80 -5.31 0.15
C THR A 50 -22.40 -5.79 0.52
N PRO A 51 -22.18 -7.11 0.68
CA PRO A 51 -20.92 -7.68 1.19
C PRO A 51 -19.69 -7.29 0.36
N MET A 52 -19.85 -7.11 -0.95
CA MET A 52 -18.78 -6.68 -1.85
C MET A 52 -18.26 -5.27 -1.54
N TYR A 53 -19.13 -4.33 -1.17
CA TYR A 53 -18.72 -2.96 -0.84
C TYR A 53 -17.92 -2.97 0.45
N PHE A 54 -18.35 -3.76 1.45
CA PHE A 54 -17.60 -3.90 2.69
C PHE A 54 -16.14 -4.31 2.44
N PHE A 55 -15.90 -5.27 1.54
CA PHE A 55 -14.54 -5.64 1.13
C PHE A 55 -13.81 -4.51 0.38
N LEU A 56 -14.50 -3.77 -0.49
CA LEU A 56 -13.96 -2.59 -1.18
C LEU A 56 -13.55 -1.48 -0.19
N GLY A 57 -14.35 -1.22 0.84
CA GLY A 57 -14.02 -0.23 1.87
C GLY A 57 -12.77 -0.63 2.66
N ASN A 58 -12.64 -1.91 3.03
CA ASN A 58 -11.44 -2.44 3.68
C ASN A 58 -10.21 -2.35 2.76
N LEU A 59 -10.36 -2.72 1.48
CA LEU A 59 -9.30 -2.60 0.47
C LEU A 59 -8.85 -1.15 0.29
N SER A 60 -9.82 -0.22 0.19
CA SER A 60 -9.56 1.20 0.05
C SER A 60 -8.81 1.77 1.26
N CYS A 61 -9.17 1.32 2.47
CA CYS A 61 -8.45 1.70 3.69
C CYS A 61 -7.00 1.18 3.67
N LEU A 62 -6.79 -0.08 3.27
CA LEU A 62 -5.45 -0.66 3.12
C LEU A 62 -4.60 0.09 2.09
N ASP A 63 -5.17 0.44 0.94
CA ASP A 63 -4.47 1.18 -0.11
C ASP A 63 -4.02 2.58 0.35
N ILE A 64 -4.84 3.26 1.16
CA ILE A 64 -4.48 4.54 1.78
C ILE A 64 -3.32 4.35 2.75
N ILE A 65 -3.40 3.35 3.64
CA ILE A 65 -2.35 3.05 4.61
C ILE A 65 -1.04 2.71 3.90
N TYR A 66 -1.11 1.86 2.88
CA TYR A 66 0.04 1.44 2.08
C TYR A 66 0.68 2.62 1.33
N SER A 67 -0.14 3.41 0.64
CA SER A 67 0.34 4.61 -0.09
C SER A 67 0.97 5.63 0.86
N THR A 68 0.43 5.78 2.08
CA THR A 68 0.95 6.71 3.09
C THR A 68 2.22 6.20 3.78
N ALA A 69 2.38 4.88 3.92
CA ALA A 69 3.60 4.29 4.47
C ALA A 69 4.79 4.37 3.50
N THR A 70 4.53 4.20 2.20
CA THR A 70 5.59 4.13 1.17
C THR A 70 5.80 5.45 0.43
N GLY A 71 4.74 6.19 0.12
CA GLY A 71 4.78 7.42 -0.68
C GLY A 71 5.69 8.52 -0.11
N PRO A 72 5.49 8.96 1.15
CA PRO A 72 6.30 10.01 1.76
C PRO A 72 7.78 9.64 1.84
N LYS A 73 8.11 8.39 2.15
CA LYS A 73 9.49 7.91 2.23
C LYS A 73 10.19 7.85 0.88
N MET A 74 9.50 7.41 -0.17
CA MET A 74 10.05 7.44 -1.52
C MET A 74 10.25 8.87 -2.01
N LEU A 75 9.28 9.75 -1.73
CA LEU A 75 9.31 11.15 -2.12
C LEU A 75 10.44 11.92 -1.42
N THR A 76 10.65 11.71 -0.12
CA THR A 76 11.77 12.33 0.61
C THR A 76 13.12 11.77 0.16
N GLY A 77 13.21 10.47 -0.13
CA GLY A 77 14.41 9.86 -0.68
C GLY A 77 14.82 10.44 -2.04
N LEU A 78 13.84 10.72 -2.91
CA LEU A 78 14.08 11.33 -4.22
C LEU A 78 14.37 12.83 -4.16
N LEU A 79 13.71 13.58 -3.27
CA LEU A 79 13.89 15.03 -3.14
C LEU A 79 15.22 15.41 -2.47
N PHE A 80 15.62 14.66 -1.44
CA PHE A 80 16.78 15.01 -0.62
C PHE A 80 18.00 14.12 -0.90
N GLY A 81 17.87 13.07 -1.73
CA GLY A 81 18.96 12.20 -2.20
C GLY A 81 19.65 11.35 -1.12
N HIS A 82 19.45 11.66 0.17
CA HIS A 82 20.05 10.99 1.31
C HIS A 82 19.14 11.09 2.54
N GLN A 83 18.47 9.98 2.87
CA GLN A 83 17.78 9.80 4.15
C GLN A 83 18.25 8.47 4.74
N PRO A 84 19.15 8.48 5.73
CA PRO A 84 19.56 7.25 6.40
C PRO A 84 18.34 6.67 7.12
N ILE A 85 17.96 5.45 6.75
CA ILE A 85 16.97 4.68 7.48
C ILE A 85 17.73 3.81 8.49
N SER A 86 17.29 3.84 9.75
CA SER A 86 17.79 2.92 10.76
C SER A 86 17.44 1.47 10.40
N PHE A 87 18.27 0.52 10.80
CA PHE A 87 18.00 -0.91 10.57
C PHE A 87 16.59 -1.33 11.04
N GLY A 88 16.17 -0.88 12.22
CA GLY A 88 14.82 -1.13 12.74
C GLY A 88 13.71 -0.49 11.89
N GLY A 89 13.95 0.71 11.36
CA GLY A 89 13.01 1.37 10.45
C GLY A 89 12.87 0.66 9.10
N CYS A 90 13.96 0.07 8.59
CA CYS A 90 13.95 -0.76 7.39
C CYS A 90 13.16 -2.05 7.61
N LEU A 91 13.45 -2.76 8.71
CA LEU A 91 12.76 -3.99 9.06
C LEU A 91 11.27 -3.78 9.27
N ALA A 92 10.88 -2.72 9.98
CA ALA A 92 9.48 -2.35 10.15
C ALA A 92 8.80 -2.07 8.80
N GLN A 93 9.45 -1.32 7.90
CA GLN A 93 8.91 -1.01 6.58
C GLN A 93 8.67 -2.27 5.74
N ILE A 94 9.62 -3.21 5.71
CA ILE A 94 9.47 -4.49 5.00
C ILE A 94 8.34 -5.31 5.61
N HIS A 95 8.27 -5.37 6.94
CA HIS A 95 7.21 -6.11 7.64
C HIS A 95 5.83 -5.55 7.33
N PHE A 96 5.64 -4.23 7.43
CA PHE A 96 4.37 -3.58 7.09
C PHE A 96 4.01 -3.79 5.62
N PHE A 97 4.96 -3.67 4.70
CA PHE A 97 4.74 -3.91 3.29
C PHE A 97 4.25 -5.33 3.01
N HIS A 98 4.91 -6.33 3.58
CA HIS A 98 4.52 -7.74 3.41
C HIS A 98 3.17 -8.05 4.05
N PHE A 99 2.90 -7.52 5.24
CA PHE A 99 1.63 -7.69 5.94
C PHE A 99 0.46 -7.05 5.19
N LEU A 100 0.62 -5.81 4.72
CA LEU A 100 -0.39 -5.11 3.95
C LEU A 100 -0.66 -5.83 2.62
N GLY A 101 0.38 -6.20 1.87
CA GLY A 101 0.23 -6.92 0.60
C GLY A 101 -0.40 -8.31 0.76
N SER A 102 -0.08 -9.02 1.86
CA SER A 102 -0.74 -10.29 2.17
C SER A 102 -2.23 -10.09 2.47
N THR A 103 -2.58 -9.04 3.21
CA THR A 103 -3.97 -8.71 3.52
C THR A 103 -4.75 -8.30 2.27
N GLU A 104 -4.15 -7.50 1.39
CA GLU A 104 -4.69 -7.13 0.08
C GLU A 104 -5.00 -8.38 -0.76
N ALA A 105 -4.05 -9.32 -0.85
CA ALA A 105 -4.22 -10.56 -1.59
C ALA A 105 -5.37 -11.42 -1.02
N VAL A 106 -5.49 -11.51 0.31
CA VAL A 106 -6.60 -12.22 0.96
C VAL A 106 -7.94 -11.55 0.63
N LEU A 107 -8.03 -10.22 0.70
CA LEU A 107 -9.26 -9.51 0.35
C LEU A 107 -9.65 -9.68 -1.12
N LEU A 108 -8.69 -9.60 -2.04
CA LEU A 108 -8.91 -9.87 -3.46
C LEU A 108 -9.43 -11.30 -3.68
N ALA A 109 -8.84 -12.27 -2.99
CA ALA A 109 -9.29 -13.66 -3.05
C ALA A 109 -10.71 -13.83 -2.48
N THR A 110 -11.05 -13.19 -1.35
CA THR A 110 -12.41 -13.26 -0.80
C THR A 110 -13.44 -12.60 -1.69
N MET A 111 -13.11 -11.47 -2.32
CA MET A 111 -13.99 -10.82 -3.30
C MET A 111 -14.19 -11.68 -4.55
N ALA A 112 -13.14 -12.30 -5.08
CA ALA A 112 -13.23 -13.23 -6.20
C ALA A 112 -14.09 -14.44 -5.84
N TYR A 113 -13.93 -14.97 -4.62
CA TYR A 113 -14.73 -16.07 -4.12
C TYR A 113 -16.21 -15.69 -3.92
N ASP A 114 -16.50 -14.51 -3.37
CA ASP A 114 -17.85 -13.97 -3.25
C ASP A 114 -18.56 -13.92 -4.61
N ARG A 115 -17.90 -13.34 -5.63
CA ARG A 115 -18.41 -13.29 -7.00
C ARG A 115 -18.59 -14.70 -7.60
N TYR A 116 -17.66 -15.61 -7.34
CA TYR A 116 -17.78 -17.01 -7.79
C TYR A 116 -19.01 -17.69 -7.20
N VAL A 117 -19.24 -17.59 -5.89
CA VAL A 117 -20.40 -18.20 -5.22
C VAL A 117 -21.70 -17.57 -5.71
N ALA A 118 -21.74 -16.25 -5.90
CA ALA A 118 -22.90 -15.54 -6.43
C ALA A 118 -23.30 -16.04 -7.84
N ILE A 119 -22.32 -16.38 -8.69
CA ILE A 119 -22.56 -16.89 -10.05
C ILE A 119 -22.88 -18.38 -10.06
N CYS A 120 -22.10 -19.20 -9.35
CA CYS A 120 -22.20 -20.66 -9.44
C CYS A 120 -23.29 -21.25 -8.54
N ASN A 121 -23.70 -20.55 -7.48
CA ASN A 121 -24.69 -21.03 -6.50
C ASN A 121 -25.72 -19.95 -6.13
N PRO A 122 -26.44 -19.35 -7.12
CA PRO A 122 -27.31 -18.20 -6.87
C PRO A 122 -28.44 -18.49 -5.88
N LEU A 123 -28.94 -19.73 -5.81
CA LEU A 123 -30.01 -20.13 -4.88
C LEU A 123 -29.55 -20.26 -3.42
N ARG A 124 -28.25 -20.33 -3.16
CA ARG A 124 -27.66 -20.42 -1.81
C ARG A 124 -26.96 -19.12 -1.39
N TYR A 125 -26.88 -18.14 -2.28
CA TYR A 125 -26.27 -16.85 -2.02
C TYR A 125 -27.32 -15.89 -1.44
N THR A 126 -27.43 -15.89 -0.11
CA THR A 126 -28.27 -14.92 0.62
C THR A 126 -27.44 -13.67 0.90
N LEU A 127 -27.90 -12.52 0.37
CA LEU A 127 -27.33 -11.19 0.63
C LEU A 127 -27.55 -10.73 2.08
#